data_AF-A0A7S2C9C7-F1
#
_entry.id   AF-A0A7S2C9C7-F1
#
_cell.length_a   1.000
_cell.length_b   1.000
_cell.length_c   1.000
_cell.angle_alpha   90.00
_cell.angle_beta   90.00
_cell.angle_gamma   90.00
#
_symmetry.space_group_name_H-M   'P 1'
#
loop_
_entity.id
_entity.type
_entity.pdbx_description
1 polymer ?
#
loop_
_entity_poly.entity_id
_entity_poly.type
_entity_poly.pdbx_seq_one_letter_code
_entity_poly.pdbx_strand_id
1 'polypeptide(L)'
;ALAAAVENLNFVEYPKSWLEATDNETSLKVANPSATKYSSKVDDFSAQFLMSIDSRKADSLPVSAFSPGGETPIGQSAFQKRALAEEVPVWIPDACTQCNLCSVVCPHAVIRPFLLDKKETEASPEAYLSRKAKGGELGGMNFTIQVAPYDCTGCAVCVEMCPDDALEMKPSSLSQETFNEHWEFSLNSVTLKDNLMDKMSVKGSQFQDPLMEFSGACSGCGETPYVKLLTQMFGDRM
;
A
#
# COMPACT_ATOMS: atom_id res chain seq x y z
N ALA A 1 12.30 27.52 -20.84
CA ALA A 1 12.45 26.09 -21.15
C ALA A 1 13.42 25.86 -22.31
N LEU A 2 13.11 26.26 -23.55
CA LEU A 2 13.94 25.93 -24.73
C LEU A 2 15.38 26.46 -24.66
N ALA A 3 15.58 27.75 -24.36
CA ALA A 3 16.93 28.32 -24.23
C ALA A 3 17.75 27.63 -23.13
N ALA A 4 17.15 27.47 -21.95
CA ALA A 4 17.76 26.73 -20.84
C ALA A 4 18.08 25.27 -21.21
N ALA A 5 17.25 24.59 -22.00
CA ALA A 5 17.52 23.22 -22.43
C ALA A 5 18.76 23.14 -23.32
N VAL A 6 18.93 24.08 -24.24
CA VAL A 6 20.13 24.13 -25.10
C VAL A 6 21.38 24.44 -24.27
N GLU A 7 21.30 25.39 -23.35
CA GLU A 7 22.43 25.77 -22.48
C GLU A 7 22.83 24.67 -21.49
N ASN A 8 21.87 23.86 -21.03
CA ASN A 8 22.10 22.83 -20.03
C ASN A 8 22.21 21.41 -20.62
N LEU A 9 22.18 21.26 -21.95
CA LEU A 9 22.42 19.98 -22.61
C LEU A 9 23.93 19.70 -22.66
N ASN A 10 24.43 19.05 -21.62
CA ASN A 10 25.84 18.76 -21.46
C ASN A 10 26.18 17.33 -21.93
N PHE A 11 27.31 17.17 -22.62
CA PHE A 11 27.85 15.84 -22.92
C PHE A 11 28.37 15.18 -21.64
N VAL A 12 27.98 13.93 -21.40
CA VAL A 12 28.45 13.16 -20.25
C VAL A 12 29.68 12.35 -20.67
N GLU A 13 30.87 12.77 -20.24
CA GLU A 13 32.10 11.97 -20.35
C GLU A 13 32.07 10.84 -19.31
N TYR A 14 31.63 9.65 -19.72
CA TYR A 14 31.59 8.48 -18.85
C TYR A 14 32.94 7.73 -18.85
N PRO A 15 33.38 7.19 -17.69
CA PRO A 15 34.64 6.49 -17.58
C PRO A 15 34.58 5.09 -18.20
N LYS A 16 35.72 4.59 -18.71
CA LYS A 16 35.83 3.21 -19.24
C LYS A 16 35.46 2.14 -18.20
N SER A 17 35.59 2.44 -16.91
CA SER A 17 35.22 1.53 -15.82
C SER A 17 33.75 1.12 -15.84
N TRP A 18 32.86 1.86 -16.51
CA TRP A 18 31.47 1.43 -16.70
C TRP A 18 31.34 0.10 -17.47
N LEU A 19 32.34 -0.25 -18.30
CA LEU A 19 32.38 -1.55 -18.97
C LEU A 19 32.60 -2.72 -18.00
N GLU A 20 33.20 -2.45 -16.84
CA GLU A 20 33.49 -3.43 -15.80
C GLU A 20 32.61 -3.24 -14.56
N ALA A 21 31.57 -2.41 -14.66
CA ALA A 21 30.63 -2.21 -13.56
C ALA A 21 29.93 -3.52 -13.21
N THR A 22 29.91 -3.85 -11.92
CA THR A 22 29.20 -5.01 -11.37
C THR A 22 28.02 -4.54 -10.54
N ASP A 23 26.94 -5.31 -10.55
CA ASP A 23 25.82 -5.10 -9.66
C ASP A 23 26.26 -5.23 -8.19
N ASN A 24 25.67 -4.40 -7.32
CA ASN A 24 25.84 -4.45 -5.87
C ASN A 24 24.47 -4.40 -5.19
N GLU A 25 24.41 -4.66 -3.88
CA GLU A 25 23.14 -4.66 -3.13
C GLU A 25 22.37 -3.33 -3.26
N THR A 26 23.06 -2.20 -3.43
CA THR A 26 22.43 -0.89 -3.61
C THR A 26 21.87 -0.70 -5.02
N SER A 27 22.51 -1.25 -6.06
CA SER A 27 21.96 -1.23 -7.43
C SER A 27 20.80 -2.21 -7.61
N LEU A 28 20.70 -3.22 -6.73
CA LEU A 28 19.64 -4.23 -6.72
C LEU A 28 18.48 -3.91 -5.75
N LYS A 29 18.61 -2.87 -4.90
CA LYS A 29 17.64 -2.51 -3.85
C LYS A 29 16.23 -2.17 -4.36
N VAL A 30 16.04 -1.98 -5.67
CA VAL A 30 14.73 -1.73 -6.29
C VAL A 30 14.03 -3.03 -6.71
N ALA A 31 14.58 -4.21 -6.42
CA ALA A 31 14.05 -5.45 -6.95
C ALA A 31 12.70 -5.89 -6.35
N ASN A 32 12.37 -5.50 -5.11
CA ASN A 32 11.07 -5.84 -4.51
C ASN A 32 10.74 -4.97 -3.27
N PRO A 33 9.99 -3.87 -3.42
CA PRO A 33 9.63 -3.01 -2.29
C PRO A 33 8.73 -3.69 -1.24
N SER A 34 8.06 -4.79 -1.59
CA SER A 34 7.28 -5.58 -0.62
C SER A 34 8.15 -6.40 0.32
N ALA A 35 9.39 -6.73 -0.07
CA ALA A 35 10.22 -7.68 0.66
C ALA A 35 10.74 -7.08 1.98
N THR A 36 9.97 -7.29 3.04
CA THR A 36 10.33 -6.95 4.42
C THR A 36 10.49 -8.22 5.25
N LYS A 37 10.87 -8.08 6.52
CA LYS A 37 10.88 -9.21 7.47
C LYS A 37 9.48 -9.76 7.80
N TYR A 38 8.41 -9.05 7.38
CA TYR A 38 7.02 -9.38 7.68
C TYR A 38 6.27 -9.99 6.49
N SER A 39 6.68 -9.66 5.27
CA SER A 39 6.03 -10.10 4.03
C SER A 39 6.41 -11.53 3.66
N SER A 40 5.46 -12.27 3.09
CA SER A 40 5.74 -13.54 2.44
C SER A 40 6.52 -13.36 1.13
N LYS A 41 7.22 -14.42 0.70
CA LYS A 41 7.88 -14.46 -0.60
C LYS A 41 6.81 -14.35 -1.70
N VAL A 42 7.09 -13.55 -2.73
CA VAL A 42 6.24 -13.42 -3.94
C VAL A 42 5.92 -14.80 -4.50
N ASP A 43 4.65 -15.02 -4.86
CA ASP A 43 4.22 -16.29 -5.44
C ASP A 43 4.80 -16.53 -6.85
N ASP A 44 4.79 -17.78 -7.30
CA ASP A 44 5.41 -18.14 -8.58
C ASP A 44 4.73 -17.47 -9.78
N PHE A 45 3.41 -17.23 -9.74
CA PHE A 45 2.69 -16.57 -10.82
C PHE A 45 3.14 -15.11 -10.93
N SER A 46 3.18 -14.39 -9.82
CA SER A 46 3.69 -13.01 -9.76
C SER A 46 5.15 -12.93 -10.17
N ALA A 47 6.01 -13.80 -9.63
CA ALA A 47 7.45 -13.76 -9.85
C ALA A 47 7.87 -14.11 -11.29
N GLN A 48 7.09 -14.95 -11.99
CA GLN A 48 7.44 -15.42 -13.34
C GLN A 48 6.57 -14.78 -14.41
N PHE A 49 5.25 -14.81 -14.27
CA PHE A 49 4.32 -14.36 -15.29
C PHE A 49 4.14 -12.83 -15.24
N LEU A 50 3.71 -12.27 -14.10
CA LEU A 50 3.47 -10.82 -13.99
C LEU A 50 4.76 -10.01 -14.10
N MET A 51 5.84 -10.45 -13.45
CA MET A 51 7.15 -9.81 -13.58
C MET A 51 7.64 -9.78 -15.05
N SER A 52 7.33 -10.80 -15.85
CA SER A 52 7.66 -10.79 -17.28
C SER A 52 6.85 -9.76 -18.06
N ILE A 53 5.58 -9.55 -17.69
CA ILE A 53 4.75 -8.49 -18.27
C ILE A 53 5.29 -7.11 -17.88
N ASP A 54 5.50 -6.88 -16.59
CA ASP A 54 5.95 -5.59 -16.06
C ASP A 54 7.34 -5.20 -16.57
N SER A 55 8.22 -6.20 -16.77
CA SER A 55 9.55 -6.01 -17.36
C SER A 55 9.57 -5.96 -18.90
N ARG A 56 8.39 -5.94 -19.54
CA ARG A 56 8.23 -5.89 -21.01
C ARG A 56 8.91 -7.06 -21.74
N LYS A 57 8.86 -8.24 -21.14
CA LYS A 57 9.37 -9.52 -21.66
C LYS A 57 8.28 -10.54 -21.91
N ALA A 58 7.00 -10.14 -21.87
CA ALA A 58 5.86 -11.04 -22.03
C ALA A 58 5.90 -11.83 -23.36
N ASP A 59 6.42 -11.26 -24.44
CA ASP A 59 6.55 -11.95 -25.73
C ASP A 59 7.44 -13.20 -25.69
N SER A 60 8.30 -13.32 -24.67
CA SER A 60 9.15 -14.50 -24.46
C SER A 60 8.45 -15.63 -23.70
N LEU A 61 7.26 -15.39 -23.15
CA LEU A 61 6.51 -16.40 -22.42
C LEU A 61 6.01 -17.50 -23.38
N PRO A 62 6.26 -18.78 -23.08
CA PRO A 62 5.72 -19.86 -23.89
C PRO A 62 4.19 -19.95 -23.72
N VAL A 63 3.50 -20.55 -24.69
CA VAL A 63 2.04 -20.80 -24.59
C VAL A 63 1.69 -21.61 -23.33
N SER A 64 2.60 -22.45 -22.84
CA SER A 64 2.43 -23.22 -21.60
C SER A 64 2.42 -22.37 -20.32
N ALA A 65 2.77 -21.09 -20.39
CA ALA A 65 2.69 -20.17 -19.25
C ALA A 65 1.26 -19.65 -19.01
N PHE A 66 0.33 -19.91 -19.92
CA PHE A 66 -1.05 -19.42 -19.86
C PHE A 66 -2.00 -20.54 -19.46
N SER A 67 -2.98 -20.21 -18.61
CA SER A 67 -4.09 -21.13 -18.29
C SER A 67 -5.10 -21.15 -19.45
N PRO A 68 -5.49 -22.32 -19.98
CA PRO A 68 -6.60 -22.43 -20.92
C PRO A 68 -7.86 -21.75 -20.38
N GLY A 69 -8.53 -20.93 -21.20
CA GLY A 69 -9.69 -20.15 -20.76
C GLY A 69 -9.36 -18.78 -20.15
N GLY A 70 -8.08 -18.46 -19.93
CA GLY A 70 -7.64 -17.14 -19.48
C GLY A 70 -7.83 -16.89 -17.98
N GLU A 71 -7.95 -17.95 -17.20
CA GLU A 71 -8.05 -17.86 -15.74
C GLU A 71 -6.74 -17.35 -15.13
N THR A 72 -6.85 -16.44 -14.15
CA THR A 72 -5.71 -15.89 -13.42
C THR A 72 -6.00 -15.90 -11.92
N PRO A 73 -4.99 -16.09 -11.06
CA PRO A 73 -5.16 -15.98 -9.62
C PRO A 73 -5.56 -14.55 -9.23
N ILE A 74 -6.36 -14.43 -8.18
CA ILE A 74 -6.74 -13.15 -7.58
C ILE A 74 -5.65 -12.62 -6.64
N GLY A 75 -5.79 -11.38 -6.18
CA GLY A 75 -4.91 -10.78 -5.15
C GLY A 75 -3.51 -10.37 -5.65
N GLN A 76 -3.26 -10.45 -6.95
CA GLN A 76 -1.91 -10.26 -7.50
C GLN A 76 -1.44 -8.79 -7.53
N SER A 77 -2.37 -7.83 -7.45
CA SER A 77 -2.03 -6.40 -7.37
C SER A 77 -1.19 -6.07 -6.13
N ALA A 78 -1.30 -6.86 -5.06
CA ALA A 78 -0.52 -6.71 -3.84
C ALA A 78 1.00 -6.77 -4.06
N PHE A 79 1.45 -7.43 -5.13
CA PHE A 79 2.88 -7.59 -5.45
C PHE A 79 3.46 -6.51 -6.37
N GLN A 80 2.63 -5.59 -6.90
CA GLN A 80 3.09 -4.64 -7.92
C GLN A 80 3.92 -3.48 -7.35
N LYS A 81 3.53 -2.93 -6.18
CA LYS A 81 4.24 -1.86 -5.44
C LYS A 81 4.82 -0.75 -6.32
N ARG A 82 3.92 -0.10 -7.08
CA ARG A 82 4.26 0.76 -8.24
C ARG A 82 4.97 2.08 -7.89
N ALA A 83 4.95 2.51 -6.63
CA ALA A 83 5.67 3.68 -6.11
C ALA A 83 5.37 4.99 -6.86
N LEU A 84 4.12 5.22 -7.28
CA LEU A 84 3.78 6.32 -8.20
C LEU A 84 3.67 7.69 -7.54
N ALA A 85 3.36 7.73 -6.25
CA ALA A 85 3.04 8.97 -5.56
C ALA A 85 4.29 9.81 -5.26
N GLU A 86 4.23 11.10 -5.57
CA GLU A 86 5.22 12.08 -5.12
C GLU A 86 5.06 12.38 -3.62
N GLU A 87 3.82 12.35 -3.13
CA GLU A 87 3.48 12.55 -1.73
C GLU A 87 2.50 11.48 -1.24
N VAL A 88 2.62 11.08 0.02
CA VAL A 88 1.74 10.13 0.68
C VAL A 88 1.18 10.72 1.99
N PRO A 89 -0.03 10.33 2.41
CA PRO A 89 -0.60 10.83 3.64
C PRO A 89 0.14 10.26 4.86
N VAL A 90 0.41 11.11 5.84
CA VAL A 90 1.00 10.75 7.14
C VAL A 90 -0.04 10.99 8.22
N TRP A 91 -0.23 9.99 9.07
CA TRP A 91 -1.21 10.05 10.15
C TRP A 91 -0.70 10.88 11.33
N ILE A 92 -1.55 11.79 11.81
CA ILE A 92 -1.31 12.62 13.00
C ILE A 92 -2.21 12.06 14.11
N PRO A 93 -1.66 11.23 15.02
CA PRO A 93 -2.49 10.46 15.93
C PRO A 93 -3.32 11.33 16.87
N ASP A 94 -2.77 12.46 17.33
CA ASP A 94 -3.38 13.29 18.36
C ASP A 94 -4.69 13.95 17.91
N ALA A 95 -4.74 14.41 16.66
CA ALA A 95 -5.93 14.99 16.04
C ALA A 95 -6.99 13.93 15.66
N CYS A 96 -6.60 12.66 15.50
CA CYS A 96 -7.48 11.63 14.98
C CYS A 96 -8.65 11.26 15.91
N THR A 97 -9.87 11.32 15.37
CA THR A 97 -11.11 10.87 16.05
C THR A 97 -11.41 9.38 15.89
N GLN A 98 -10.65 8.64 15.07
CA GLN A 98 -10.82 7.21 14.80
C GLN A 98 -12.16 6.87 14.13
N CYS A 99 -12.56 7.69 13.16
CA CYS A 99 -13.82 7.57 12.40
C CYS A 99 -13.74 6.63 11.18
N ASN A 100 -12.53 6.27 10.75
CA ASN A 100 -12.22 5.46 9.55
C ASN A 100 -12.66 6.05 8.20
N LEU A 101 -13.11 7.30 8.13
CA LEU A 101 -13.55 7.95 6.88
C LEU A 101 -12.45 7.95 5.82
N CYS A 102 -11.19 8.18 6.20
CA CYS A 102 -10.04 8.13 5.31
C CYS A 102 -9.89 6.78 4.58
N SER A 103 -10.20 5.67 5.25
CA SER A 103 -10.20 4.32 4.68
C SER A 103 -11.42 4.07 3.79
N VAL A 104 -12.60 4.59 4.17
CA VAL A 104 -13.83 4.46 3.37
C VAL A 104 -13.61 5.05 1.99
N VAL A 105 -13.09 6.28 1.92
CA VAL A 105 -12.96 7.05 0.68
C VAL A 105 -11.74 6.69 -0.15
N CYS A 106 -10.82 5.88 0.37
CA CYS A 106 -9.62 5.52 -0.35
C CYS A 106 -9.95 4.68 -1.60
N PRO A 107 -9.62 5.16 -2.81
CA PRO A 107 -9.93 4.45 -4.04
C PRO A 107 -9.03 3.25 -4.33
N HIS A 108 -7.97 3.04 -3.56
CA HIS A 108 -6.99 1.98 -3.80
C HIS A 108 -6.76 1.08 -2.59
N ALA A 109 -7.55 1.25 -1.51
CA ALA A 109 -7.37 0.54 -0.23
C ALA A 109 -5.97 0.71 0.38
N VAL A 110 -5.30 1.83 0.15
CA VAL A 110 -3.91 2.09 0.59
C VAL A 110 -3.80 2.69 1.97
N ILE A 111 -4.90 3.10 2.59
CA ILE A 111 -4.93 3.63 3.96
C ILE A 111 -5.98 2.84 4.74
N ARG A 112 -5.54 2.11 5.77
CA ARG A 112 -6.38 1.17 6.51
C ARG A 112 -6.25 1.38 8.02
N PRO A 113 -7.34 1.20 8.78
CA PRO A 113 -7.27 1.17 10.23
C PRO A 113 -6.92 -0.24 10.72
N PHE A 114 -6.12 -0.32 11.77
CA PHE A 114 -5.78 -1.57 12.44
C PHE A 114 -6.09 -1.48 13.93
N LEU A 115 -6.52 -2.62 14.49
CA LEU A 115 -6.71 -2.80 15.92
C LEU A 115 -5.65 -3.78 16.45
N LEU A 116 -4.89 -3.32 17.43
CA LEU A 116 -3.82 -4.08 18.06
C LEU A 116 -4.23 -4.45 19.47
N ASP A 117 -4.04 -5.72 19.82
CA ASP A 117 -4.06 -6.12 21.21
C ASP A 117 -2.75 -5.69 21.93
N LYS A 118 -2.65 -6.03 23.21
CA LYS A 118 -1.47 -5.70 24.02
C LYS A 118 -0.18 -6.31 23.45
N LYS A 119 -0.21 -7.58 23.04
CA LYS A 119 0.97 -8.31 22.55
C LYS A 119 1.42 -7.75 21.20
N GLU A 120 0.49 -7.46 20.31
CA GLU A 120 0.77 -6.86 19.00
C GLU A 120 1.29 -5.43 19.14
N THR A 121 0.77 -4.66 20.10
CA THR A 121 1.31 -3.32 20.40
C THR A 121 2.77 -3.43 20.87
N GLU A 122 3.07 -4.34 21.79
CA GLU A 122 4.42 -4.56 22.32
C GLU A 122 5.40 -5.09 21.25
N ALA A 123 4.89 -5.79 20.23
CA ALA A 123 5.67 -6.32 19.11
C ALA A 123 5.83 -5.34 17.93
N SER A 124 5.22 -4.15 18.01
CA SER A 124 5.24 -3.19 16.91
C SER A 124 6.65 -2.63 16.62
N PRO A 125 6.97 -2.31 15.35
CA PRO A 125 8.27 -1.75 14.96
C PRO A 125 8.60 -0.44 15.68
N GLU A 126 9.86 -0.03 15.62
CA GLU A 126 10.28 1.29 16.10
C GLU A 126 9.50 2.40 15.37
N ALA A 127 9.18 3.47 16.11
CA ALA A 127 8.38 4.60 15.65
C ALA A 127 6.95 4.25 15.15
N TYR A 128 6.47 3.03 15.39
CA TYR A 128 5.10 2.64 15.06
C TYR A 128 4.10 3.31 16.01
N LEU A 129 3.35 4.28 15.48
CA LEU A 129 2.41 5.05 16.28
C LEU A 129 1.08 4.31 16.44
N SER A 130 0.57 4.24 17.66
CA SER A 130 -0.78 3.76 17.98
C SER A 130 -1.35 4.50 19.18
N ARG A 131 -2.68 4.51 19.32
CA ARG A 131 -3.40 5.14 20.46
C ARG A 131 -4.46 4.20 20.98
N LYS A 132 -4.91 4.37 22.23
CA LYS A 132 -6.07 3.62 22.75
C LYS A 132 -7.27 3.74 21.82
N ALA A 133 -7.89 2.61 21.50
CA ALA A 133 -9.08 2.58 20.66
C ALA A 133 -10.27 3.24 21.39
N LYS A 134 -11.05 4.04 20.64
CA LYS A 134 -12.25 4.73 21.11
C LYS A 134 -13.48 3.91 20.75
N GLY A 135 -14.30 3.60 21.76
CA GLY A 135 -15.54 2.82 21.64
C GLY A 135 -15.61 1.77 22.74
N GLY A 136 -16.78 1.60 23.37
CA GLY A 136 -16.93 0.64 24.49
C GLY A 136 -16.60 -0.80 24.09
N GLU A 137 -16.96 -1.18 22.86
CA GLU A 137 -16.71 -2.50 22.27
C GLU A 137 -15.22 -2.76 21.97
N LEU A 138 -14.40 -1.70 21.88
CA LEU A 138 -12.97 -1.77 21.57
C LEU A 138 -12.08 -1.69 22.83
N GLY A 139 -12.67 -1.91 24.01
CA GLY A 139 -11.97 -1.82 25.28
C GLY A 139 -10.69 -2.68 25.31
N GLY A 140 -9.56 -2.07 25.67
CA GLY A 140 -8.26 -2.76 25.77
C GLY A 140 -7.48 -2.86 24.46
N MET A 141 -8.04 -2.42 23.33
CA MET A 141 -7.34 -2.37 22.04
C MET A 141 -6.61 -1.03 21.84
N ASN A 142 -5.58 -1.06 21.02
CA ASN A 142 -4.99 0.11 20.39
C ASN A 142 -5.44 0.22 18.94
N PHE A 143 -5.50 1.44 18.45
CA PHE A 143 -5.91 1.84 17.11
C PHE A 143 -4.74 2.54 16.42
N THR A 144 -4.60 2.29 15.13
CA THR A 144 -3.67 2.99 14.27
C THR A 144 -4.21 3.10 12.85
N ILE A 145 -3.78 4.13 12.12
CA ILE A 145 -3.98 4.24 10.68
C ILE A 145 -2.63 3.98 10.03
N GLN A 146 -2.61 3.08 9.05
CA GLN A 146 -1.40 2.72 8.32
C GLN A 146 -1.64 2.92 6.83
N VAL A 147 -0.56 3.27 6.14
CA VAL A 147 -0.59 3.65 4.72
C VAL A 147 0.39 2.76 3.98
N ALA A 148 -0.03 2.21 2.84
CA ALA A 148 0.81 1.48 1.89
C ALA A 148 1.54 2.49 0.98
N PRO A 149 2.79 2.88 1.27
CA PRO A 149 3.42 3.99 0.56
C PRO A 149 3.71 3.65 -0.91
N TYR A 150 4.00 2.38 -1.21
CA TYR A 150 4.29 1.94 -2.57
C TYR A 150 3.05 1.72 -3.45
N ASP A 151 1.86 1.65 -2.85
CA ASP A 151 0.61 1.48 -3.58
C ASP A 151 -0.20 2.77 -3.66
N CYS A 152 0.13 3.76 -2.81
CA CYS A 152 -0.51 5.07 -2.82
C CYS A 152 -0.33 5.78 -4.17
N THR A 153 -1.39 6.47 -4.60
CA THR A 153 -1.43 7.26 -5.84
C THR A 153 -1.37 8.77 -5.60
N GLY A 154 -1.21 9.20 -4.34
CA GLY A 154 -1.06 10.61 -3.98
C GLY A 154 -2.32 11.47 -4.16
N CYS A 155 -3.51 10.86 -4.29
CA CYS A 155 -4.74 11.59 -4.63
C CYS A 155 -5.26 12.57 -3.56
N ALA A 156 -4.71 12.55 -2.35
CA ALA A 156 -5.12 13.36 -1.19
C ALA A 156 -6.60 13.28 -0.74
N VAL A 157 -7.46 12.46 -1.38
CA VAL A 157 -8.89 12.33 -1.02
C VAL A 157 -9.09 11.98 0.47
N CYS A 158 -8.23 11.15 1.04
CA CYS A 158 -8.29 10.80 2.46
C CYS A 158 -7.96 11.98 3.40
N VAL A 159 -7.08 12.90 2.97
CA VAL A 159 -6.73 14.12 3.69
C VAL A 159 -7.89 15.10 3.62
N GLU A 160 -8.39 15.38 2.42
CA GLU A 160 -9.52 16.30 2.19
C GLU A 160 -10.82 15.85 2.89
N MET A 161 -11.04 14.55 3.01
CA MET A 161 -12.20 13.99 3.71
C MET A 161 -12.04 14.00 5.24
N CYS A 162 -10.82 14.20 5.75
CA CYS A 162 -10.58 14.13 7.19
C CYS A 162 -11.21 15.35 7.88
N PRO A 163 -12.21 15.18 8.75
CA PRO A 163 -12.88 16.33 9.37
C PRO A 163 -12.06 16.98 10.49
N ASP A 164 -10.94 16.37 10.88
CA ASP A 164 -10.13 16.75 12.04
C ASP A 164 -8.67 17.06 11.69
N ASP A 165 -8.33 17.20 10.40
CA ASP A 165 -6.96 17.45 9.92
C ASP A 165 -5.91 16.45 10.48
N ALA A 166 -6.33 15.19 10.64
CA ALA A 166 -5.50 14.13 11.23
C ALA A 166 -4.61 13.40 10.20
N LEU A 167 -4.52 13.93 8.99
CA LEU A 167 -3.67 13.42 7.91
C LEU A 167 -3.04 14.61 7.19
N GLU A 168 -1.77 14.48 6.81
CA GLU A 168 -1.05 15.50 6.04
C GLU A 168 -0.27 14.83 4.91
N MET A 169 -0.29 15.41 3.71
CA MET A 169 0.54 14.92 2.60
C MET A 169 2.02 15.26 2.87
N LYS A 170 2.91 14.27 2.70
CA LYS A 170 4.36 14.44 2.82
C LYS A 170 5.08 13.76 1.65
N PRO A 171 6.29 14.23 1.28
CA PRO A 171 7.10 13.59 0.24
C PRO A 171 7.29 12.09 0.46
N SER A 172 7.03 11.29 -0.57
CA SER A 172 7.03 9.83 -0.49
C SER A 172 8.40 9.22 -0.18
N SER A 173 9.48 9.90 -0.58
CA SER A 173 10.87 9.52 -0.28
C SER A 173 11.16 9.38 1.21
N LEU A 174 10.50 10.17 2.07
CA LEU A 174 10.64 10.10 3.53
C LEU A 174 9.79 8.98 4.14
N SER A 175 8.76 8.53 3.43
CA SER A 175 7.75 7.61 3.94
C SER A 175 7.95 6.17 3.49
N GLN A 176 8.56 5.93 2.33
CA GLN A 176 8.72 4.60 1.76
C GLN A 176 9.62 3.68 2.59
N GLU A 177 10.71 4.18 3.20
CA GLU A 177 11.61 3.32 3.97
C GLU A 177 11.04 2.97 5.35
N THR A 178 10.43 3.93 6.06
CA THR A 178 9.92 3.71 7.42
C THR A 178 8.49 3.16 7.45
N PHE A 179 7.56 3.77 6.70
CA PHE A 179 6.14 3.39 6.78
C PHE A 179 5.82 2.12 6.02
N ASN A 180 6.69 1.66 5.11
CA ASN A 180 6.51 0.35 4.49
C ASN A 180 6.70 -0.79 5.50
N GLU A 181 7.69 -0.71 6.40
CA GLU A 181 7.82 -1.71 7.47
C GLU A 181 6.60 -1.69 8.40
N HIS A 182 6.05 -0.50 8.69
CA HIS A 182 4.85 -0.36 9.50
C HIS A 182 3.65 -1.00 8.82
N TRP A 183 3.43 -0.68 7.54
CA TRP A 183 2.39 -1.26 6.71
C TRP A 183 2.46 -2.80 6.66
N GLU A 184 3.64 -3.34 6.36
CA GLU A 184 3.85 -4.79 6.27
C GLU A 184 3.72 -5.48 7.63
N PHE A 185 4.12 -4.84 8.73
CA PHE A 185 3.82 -5.34 10.07
C PHE A 185 2.30 -5.42 10.31
N SER A 186 1.56 -4.37 9.95
CA SER A 186 0.11 -4.33 10.15
C SER A 186 -0.63 -5.38 9.34
N LEU A 187 -0.24 -5.62 8.08
CA LEU A 187 -0.87 -6.65 7.26
C LEU A 187 -0.55 -8.07 7.74
N ASN A 188 0.70 -8.35 8.09
CA ASN A 188 1.17 -9.73 8.26
C ASN A 188 1.30 -10.18 9.72
N SER A 189 1.38 -9.23 10.67
CA SER A 189 1.61 -9.53 12.09
C SER A 189 0.45 -9.12 13.02
N VAL A 190 -0.45 -8.25 12.56
CA VAL A 190 -1.63 -7.87 13.32
C VAL A 190 -2.80 -8.74 12.87
N THR A 191 -3.41 -9.46 13.81
CA THR A 191 -4.57 -10.31 13.53
C THR A 191 -5.75 -9.45 13.07
N LEU A 192 -6.59 -9.92 12.15
CA LEU A 192 -7.81 -9.21 11.79
C LEU A 192 -8.83 -9.24 12.96
N LYS A 193 -9.41 -8.08 13.31
CA LYS A 193 -10.44 -7.92 14.37
C LYS A 193 -11.76 -7.48 13.74
N ASP A 194 -12.28 -8.31 12.84
CA ASP A 194 -13.49 -8.04 12.05
C ASP A 194 -14.80 -8.23 12.82
N ASN A 195 -14.76 -8.78 14.03
CA ASN A 195 -15.94 -9.14 14.82
C ASN A 195 -16.22 -8.22 16.03
N LEU A 196 -15.45 -7.14 16.20
CA LEU A 196 -15.56 -6.25 17.36
C LEU A 196 -16.53 -5.08 17.15
N MET A 197 -16.93 -4.79 15.92
CA MET A 197 -17.89 -3.75 15.58
C MET A 197 -18.87 -4.23 14.54
N ASP A 198 -20.05 -3.62 14.48
CA ASP A 198 -21.02 -3.89 13.42
C ASP A 198 -20.42 -3.56 12.04
N LYS A 199 -20.25 -4.59 11.20
CA LYS A 199 -19.73 -4.44 9.84
C LYS A 199 -20.60 -3.57 8.93
N MET A 200 -21.88 -3.38 9.27
CA MET A 200 -22.79 -2.51 8.53
C MET A 200 -22.64 -1.03 8.90
N SER A 201 -21.90 -0.72 9.96
CA SER A 201 -21.56 0.66 10.33
C SER A 201 -20.39 1.20 9.49
N VAL A 202 -20.32 2.51 9.28
CA VAL A 202 -19.20 3.16 8.57
C VAL A 202 -17.86 2.78 9.21
N LYS A 203 -17.73 2.90 10.53
CA LYS A 203 -16.50 2.60 11.25
C LYS A 203 -16.16 1.10 11.20
N GLY A 204 -17.13 0.23 11.50
CA GLY A 204 -16.93 -1.22 11.56
C GLY A 204 -16.65 -1.86 10.21
N SER A 205 -17.26 -1.36 9.13
CA SER A 205 -16.98 -1.82 7.76
C SER A 205 -15.50 -1.69 7.39
N GLN A 206 -14.79 -0.71 7.95
CA GLN A 206 -13.38 -0.47 7.64
C GLN A 206 -12.41 -1.30 8.47
N PHE A 207 -12.89 -2.02 9.49
CA PHE A 207 -12.11 -3.08 10.15
C PHE A 207 -12.24 -4.44 9.46
N GLN A 208 -13.08 -4.54 8.42
CA GLN A 208 -13.14 -5.70 7.54
C GLN A 208 -12.03 -5.60 6.48
N ASP A 209 -11.52 -6.76 6.06
CA ASP A 209 -10.49 -6.83 5.02
C ASP A 209 -11.05 -6.42 3.64
N PRO A 210 -10.46 -5.43 2.95
CA PRO A 210 -10.89 -5.05 1.61
C PRO A 210 -10.39 -6.03 0.55
N LEU A 211 -11.30 -6.83 -0.03
CA LEU A 211 -10.95 -7.80 -1.08
C LEU A 211 -10.81 -7.18 -2.49
N MET A 212 -10.75 -5.85 -2.57
CA MET A 212 -10.39 -5.12 -3.79
C MET A 212 -9.42 -4.00 -3.41
N GLU A 213 -8.17 -4.16 -3.84
CA GLU A 213 -7.05 -3.33 -3.44
C GLU A 213 -6.08 -3.08 -4.59
N PHE A 214 -5.40 -1.91 -4.55
CA PHE A 214 -4.29 -1.54 -5.42
C PHE A 214 -4.61 -1.63 -6.94
N SER A 215 -5.85 -1.31 -7.31
CA SER A 215 -6.29 -1.37 -8.71
C SER A 215 -5.52 -0.40 -9.62
N GLY A 216 -5.59 -0.65 -10.93
CA GLY A 216 -5.04 0.25 -11.95
C GLY A 216 -5.85 1.53 -12.20
N ALA A 217 -6.86 1.84 -11.38
CA ALA A 217 -7.71 3.00 -11.56
C ALA A 217 -6.95 4.34 -11.36
N CYS A 218 -7.51 5.42 -11.90
CA CYS A 218 -6.95 6.77 -11.77
C CYS A 218 -6.79 7.21 -10.31
N SER A 219 -5.84 8.12 -10.07
CA SER A 219 -5.70 8.82 -8.78
C SER A 219 -7.00 9.56 -8.45
N GLY A 220 -7.62 9.25 -7.31
CA GLY A 220 -8.90 9.86 -6.91
C GLY A 220 -10.14 9.29 -7.62
N CYS A 221 -10.07 8.07 -8.17
CA CYS A 221 -11.20 7.43 -8.85
C CYS A 221 -12.48 7.42 -7.97
N GLY A 222 -13.61 7.84 -8.54
CA GLY A 222 -14.89 7.87 -7.85
C GLY A 222 -15.62 6.52 -7.80
N GLU A 223 -15.15 5.48 -8.48
CA GLU A 223 -15.86 4.19 -8.58
C GLU A 223 -15.38 3.19 -7.53
N THR A 224 -14.06 3.05 -7.40
CA THR A 224 -13.43 2.00 -6.61
C THR A 224 -13.71 2.05 -5.10
N PRO A 225 -13.93 3.21 -4.44
CA PRO A 225 -14.37 3.22 -3.03
C PRO A 225 -15.67 2.45 -2.81
N TYR A 226 -16.62 2.52 -3.76
CA TYR A 226 -17.90 1.81 -3.68
C TYR A 226 -17.69 0.29 -3.78
N VAL A 227 -16.91 -0.16 -4.76
CA VAL A 227 -16.63 -1.59 -4.94
C VAL A 227 -15.85 -2.16 -3.75
N LYS A 228 -14.85 -1.43 -3.25
CA LYS A 228 -14.11 -1.80 -2.03
C LYS A 228 -15.06 -1.94 -0.83
N LEU A 229 -15.99 -1.02 -0.65
CA LEU A 229 -16.96 -1.11 0.45
C LEU A 229 -17.89 -2.33 0.30
N LEU A 230 -18.32 -2.64 -0.92
CA LEU A 230 -19.14 -3.83 -1.21
C LEU A 230 -18.40 -5.11 -0.82
N THR A 231 -17.11 -5.24 -1.16
CA THR A 231 -16.32 -6.41 -0.79
C THR A 231 -16.12 -6.52 0.72
N GLN A 232 -15.95 -5.40 1.42
CA GLN A 232 -15.86 -5.39 2.89
C GLN A 232 -17.16 -5.85 3.57
N MET A 233 -18.32 -5.66 2.94
CA MET A 233 -19.61 -6.08 3.50
C MET A 233 -20.03 -7.50 3.12
N PHE A 234 -19.75 -7.91 1.88
CA PHE A 234 -20.31 -9.12 1.26
C PHE A 234 -19.31 -9.95 0.43
N GLY A 235 -18.03 -9.58 0.41
CA GLY A 235 -17.03 -10.20 -0.47
C GLY A 235 -16.71 -11.65 -0.13
N ASP A 236 -17.08 -12.13 1.06
CA ASP A 236 -16.95 -13.54 1.47
C ASP A 236 -17.81 -14.51 0.65
N ARG A 237 -18.83 -14.00 -0.05
CA ARG A 237 -19.86 -14.83 -0.71
C ARG A 237 -20.54 -14.18 -1.93
N MET A 238 -19.88 -13.21 -2.55
CA MET A 238 -20.38 -12.54 -3.76
C MET A 238 -20.00 -13.33 -5.03
#